data_AF-A0A7S2S677-F1
#
_entry.id   AF-A0A7S2S677-F1
#
_cell.length_a   1.000
_cell.length_b   1.000
_cell.length_c   1.000
_cell.angle_alpha   90.00
_cell.angle_beta   90.00
_cell.angle_gamma   90.00
#
_symmetry.space_group_name_H-M   'P 1'
#
loop_
_entity.id
_entity.type
_entity.pdbx_description
1 polymer ?
#
loop_
_entity_poly.entity_id
_entity_poly.type
_entity_poly.pdbx_seq_one_letter_code
_entity_poly.pdbx_strand_id
1 'polypeptide(L)'
;MGFTFFKAFVWVMFPPPAILAVLLLLPLPRGVTTAIVHLCDSILFMQPHPGIGLSLFWLCFGVSCFTFFASFNSILEKKEVYDSVKMSGGNTSPALIKLLAAERNAWISGTACCLWLFLHRFRHLMKRTMYLEEQVEAGGTTAGDSKKKK
;
A
#
# COMPACT_ATOMS: atom_id res chain seq x y z
N MET A 1 -6.24 1.30 -21.49
CA MET A 1 -6.01 0.15 -20.60
C MET A 1 -7.28 -0.72 -20.60
N GLY A 2 -7.19 -2.01 -20.92
CA GLY A 2 -8.39 -2.86 -21.03
C GLY A 2 -9.08 -3.05 -19.68
N PHE A 3 -10.42 -3.11 -19.67
CA PHE A 3 -11.23 -3.32 -18.46
C PHE A 3 -10.80 -4.55 -17.65
N THR A 4 -10.35 -5.61 -18.33
CA THR A 4 -9.84 -6.85 -17.72
C THR A 4 -8.54 -6.64 -16.94
N PHE A 5 -7.60 -5.84 -17.48
CA PHE A 5 -6.34 -5.56 -16.79
C PHE A 5 -6.57 -4.78 -15.50
N PHE A 6 -7.44 -3.77 -15.53
CA PHE A 6 -7.73 -2.98 -14.33
C PHE A 6 -8.40 -3.83 -13.24
N LYS A 7 -9.32 -4.73 -13.62
CA LYS A 7 -9.89 -5.70 -12.66
C LYS A 7 -8.83 -6.60 -12.04
N ALA A 8 -7.93 -7.17 -12.85
CA ALA A 8 -6.85 -8.01 -12.36
C ALA A 8 -5.92 -7.23 -11.42
N PHE A 9 -5.58 -5.98 -11.77
CA PHE A 9 -4.81 -5.09 -10.92
C PHE A 9 -5.47 -4.91 -9.55
N VAL A 10 -6.76 -4.57 -9.51
CA VAL A 10 -7.48 -4.38 -8.24
C VAL A 10 -7.51 -5.67 -7.43
N TRP A 11 -7.77 -6.82 -8.05
CA TRP A 11 -7.81 -8.11 -7.37
C TRP A 11 -6.47 -8.58 -6.81
N VAL A 12 -5.37 -8.21 -7.45
CA VAL A 12 -4.03 -8.66 -7.04
C VAL A 12 -3.35 -7.65 -6.12
N MET A 13 -3.44 -6.36 -6.42
CA MET A 13 -2.66 -5.32 -5.75
C MET A 13 -3.34 -4.75 -4.50
N PHE A 14 -4.67 -4.87 -4.39
CA PHE A 14 -5.42 -4.29 -3.26
C PHE A 14 -5.53 -5.22 -2.04
N PRO A 15 -5.87 -6.52 -2.17
CA PRO A 15 -6.09 -7.37 -1.01
C PRO A 15 -4.85 -7.60 -0.13
N PRO A 16 -3.64 -7.85 -0.65
CA PRO A 16 -2.48 -8.11 0.20
C PRO A 16 -2.17 -6.96 1.16
N PRO A 17 -1.99 -5.70 0.72
CA PRO A 17 -1.70 -4.62 1.64
C PRO A 17 -2.90 -4.28 2.55
N ALA A 18 -4.14 -4.50 2.10
CA ALA A 18 -5.33 -4.30 2.93
C ALA A 18 -5.40 -5.30 4.09
N ILE A 19 -5.23 -6.59 3.80
CA ILE A 19 -5.23 -7.66 4.80
C ILE A 19 -4.10 -7.44 5.81
N LEU A 20 -2.89 -7.13 5.32
CA LEU A 20 -1.74 -6.87 6.20
C LEU A 20 -1.96 -5.61 7.07
N ALA A 21 -2.55 -4.55 6.51
CA ALA A 21 -2.88 -3.35 7.28
C ALA A 21 -3.92 -3.65 8.38
N VAL A 22 -4.98 -4.41 8.07
CA VAL A 22 -6.00 -4.82 9.05
C VAL A 22 -5.38 -5.69 10.15
N LEU A 23 -4.56 -6.67 9.77
CA LEU A 23 -3.86 -7.53 10.74
C LEU A 23 -2.96 -6.73 11.67
N LEU A 24 -2.28 -5.70 11.16
CA LEU A 24 -1.40 -4.82 11.95
C LEU A 24 -2.17 -3.80 12.80
N LEU A 25 -3.41 -3.46 12.46
CA LEU A 25 -4.27 -2.55 13.23
C LEU A 25 -4.93 -3.24 14.43
N LEU A 26 -5.04 -4.57 14.42
CA LEU A 26 -5.62 -5.30 15.54
C LEU A 26 -4.65 -5.30 16.74
N PRO A 27 -5.14 -5.05 17.97
CA PRO A 27 -4.35 -5.16 19.18
C PRO A 27 -4.08 -6.64 19.50
N LEU A 28 -3.09 -7.22 18.83
CA LEU A 28 -2.71 -8.62 18.95
C LEU A 28 -1.65 -8.83 20.05
N PRO A 29 -1.62 -10.02 20.68
CA PRO A 29 -0.58 -10.35 21.64
C PRO A 29 0.80 -10.35 20.98
N ARG A 30 1.83 -9.91 21.73
CA ARG A 30 3.18 -9.60 21.24
C ARG A 30 3.76 -10.65 20.29
N GLY A 31 3.68 -11.94 20.65
CA GLY A 31 4.23 -13.02 19.83
C GLY A 31 3.58 -13.11 18.43
N VAL A 32 2.27 -12.86 18.34
CA VAL A 32 1.54 -12.87 17.06
C VAL A 32 1.94 -11.64 16.23
N THR A 33 2.05 -10.47 16.85
CA THR A 33 2.48 -9.24 16.17
C THR A 33 3.89 -9.40 15.58
N THR A 34 4.83 -9.98 16.33
CA THR A 34 6.19 -10.26 15.84
C THR A 34 6.18 -11.24 14.67
N ALA A 35 5.41 -12.32 14.78
CA ALA A 35 5.25 -13.28 13.68
C ALA A 35 4.67 -12.64 12.41
N ILE A 36 3.66 -11.77 12.54
CA ILE A 36 3.05 -11.04 11.42
C ILE A 36 4.07 -10.07 10.81
N VAL A 37 4.83 -9.33 11.61
CA VAL A 37 5.87 -8.41 11.11
C VAL A 37 6.95 -9.17 10.34
N HIS A 38 7.38 -10.33 10.83
CA HIS A 38 8.33 -11.18 10.11
C HIS A 38 7.75 -11.73 8.81
N LEU A 39 6.49 -12.19 8.82
CA LEU A 39 5.81 -12.66 7.62
C LEU A 39 5.65 -11.54 6.57
N CYS A 40 5.27 -10.34 7.02
CA CYS A 40 5.28 -9.13 6.20
C CYS A 40 6.65 -8.88 5.59
N ASP A 41 7.72 -8.92 6.39
CA ASP A 41 9.08 -8.73 5.90
C ASP A 41 9.48 -9.78 4.86
N SER A 42 9.20 -11.06 5.14
CA SER A 42 9.53 -12.16 4.23
C SER A 42 8.79 -12.06 2.90
N ILE A 43 7.49 -11.72 2.92
CA ILE A 43 6.68 -11.62 1.70
C ILE A 43 7.02 -10.34 0.93
N LEU A 44 7.05 -9.18 1.61
CA LEU A 44 7.23 -7.88 0.97
C LEU A 44 8.64 -7.65 0.47
N PHE A 45 9.65 -8.18 1.18
CA PHE A 45 11.07 -8.02 0.83
C PHE A 45 11.69 -9.29 0.29
N MET A 46 10.87 -10.26 -0.12
CA MET A 46 11.34 -11.37 -0.93
C MET A 46 12.05 -10.80 -2.16
N GLN A 47 13.31 -11.17 -2.34
CA GLN A 47 14.09 -10.79 -3.52
C GLN A 47 13.84 -11.86 -4.58
N PRO A 48 13.07 -11.56 -5.64
CA PRO A 48 12.74 -12.55 -6.66
C PRO A 48 13.96 -12.98 -7.49
N HIS A 49 15.04 -12.17 -7.50
CA HIS A 49 16.26 -12.48 -8.23
C HIS A 49 17.50 -12.14 -7.37
N PRO A 50 18.45 -13.07 -7.18
CA PRO A 50 19.63 -12.87 -6.32
C PRO A 50 20.63 -11.80 -6.80
N GLY A 51 20.40 -11.17 -7.97
CA GLY A 51 21.31 -10.17 -8.55
C GLY A 51 20.72 -8.75 -8.61
N ILE A 52 19.41 -8.62 -8.37
CA ILE A 52 18.71 -7.34 -8.44
C ILE A 52 18.16 -7.12 -7.03
N GLY A 53 18.80 -6.24 -6.26
CA GLY A 53 18.37 -5.88 -4.89
C GLY A 53 17.01 -5.15 -4.81
N LEU A 54 16.15 -5.36 -5.79
CA LEU A 54 14.83 -4.77 -5.89
C LEU A 54 13.82 -5.67 -5.15
N SER A 55 13.36 -5.17 -4.01
CA SER A 55 12.34 -5.83 -3.21
C SER A 55 10.99 -5.85 -3.94
N LEU A 56 10.24 -6.94 -3.75
CA LEU A 56 8.88 -7.11 -4.28
C LEU A 56 7.96 -5.93 -3.94
N PHE A 57 8.14 -5.33 -2.75
CA PHE A 57 7.45 -4.11 -2.35
C PHE A 57 7.64 -2.97 -3.35
N TRP A 58 8.89 -2.68 -3.75
CA TRP A 58 9.17 -1.58 -4.68
C TRP A 58 8.63 -1.86 -6.08
N LEU A 59 8.58 -3.13 -6.49
CA LEU A 59 7.93 -3.55 -7.72
C LEU A 59 6.42 -3.29 -7.67
N CYS A 60 5.73 -3.80 -6.65
CA CYS A 60 4.27 -3.61 -6.48
C CYS A 60 3.90 -2.13 -6.31
N PHE A 61 4.71 -1.39 -5.55
CA PHE A 61 4.55 0.04 -5.38
C PHE A 61 4.75 0.80 -6.70
N GLY A 62 5.82 0.48 -7.43
CA GLY A 62 6.09 1.06 -8.75
C GLY A 62 4.98 0.81 -9.75
N VAL A 63 4.45 -0.42 -9.82
CA VAL A 63 3.31 -0.77 -10.67
C VAL A 63 2.05 0.00 -10.25
N SER A 64 1.82 0.20 -8.95
CA SER A 64 0.69 0.98 -8.43
C SER A 64 0.82 2.46 -8.81
N CYS A 65 1.99 3.05 -8.63
CA CYS A 65 2.30 4.42 -9.07
C CYS A 65 2.12 4.58 -10.59
N PHE A 66 2.67 3.67 -11.38
CA PHE A 66 2.53 3.69 -12.83
C PHE A 66 1.06 3.60 -13.27
N THR A 67 0.28 2.72 -12.65
CA THR A 67 -1.16 2.56 -12.94
C THR A 67 -1.94 3.82 -12.55
N PHE A 68 -1.58 4.47 -11.44
CA PHE A 68 -2.16 5.74 -11.03
C PHE A 68 -1.88 6.86 -12.04
N PHE A 69 -0.61 7.05 -12.44
CA PHE A 69 -0.25 8.03 -13.46
C PHE A 69 -0.93 7.76 -14.80
N ALA A 70 -0.98 6.50 -15.23
CA ALA A 70 -1.69 6.10 -16.44
C ALA A 70 -3.20 6.41 -16.36
N SER A 71 -3.82 6.19 -15.19
CA SER A 71 -5.23 6.51 -14.96
C SER A 71 -5.46 8.02 -14.94
N PHE A 72 -4.53 8.80 -14.38
CA PHE A 72 -4.61 10.25 -14.34
C PHE A 72 -4.51 10.87 -15.74
N ASN A 73 -3.55 10.41 -16.55
CA ASN A 73 -3.45 10.79 -17.96
C ASN A 73 -4.72 10.42 -18.73
N SER A 74 -5.34 9.27 -18.42
CA SER A 74 -6.61 8.88 -19.04
C SER A 74 -7.76 9.81 -18.66
N ILE A 75 -7.79 10.38 -17.44
CA ILE A 75 -8.79 11.40 -17.08
C ILE A 75 -8.63 12.63 -17.96
N LEU A 76 -7.41 13.13 -18.12
CA LEU A 76 -7.15 14.33 -18.92
C LEU A 76 -7.61 14.14 -20.37
N GLU A 77 -7.26 13.02 -20.99
CA GLU A 77 -7.70 12.67 -22.34
C GLU A 77 -9.23 12.59 -22.45
N LYS A 78 -9.90 11.91 -21.51
CA LYS A 78 -11.37 11.78 -21.54
C LYS A 78 -12.10 13.08 -21.22
N LYS A 79 -11.48 13.97 -20.44
CA LYS A 79 -12.01 15.29 -20.14
C LYS A 79 -11.98 16.18 -21.38
N GLU A 80 -10.90 16.17 -22.14
CA GLU A 80 -10.80 16.89 -23.41
C GLU A 80 -11.86 16.43 -24.42
N VAL A 81 -12.08 15.11 -24.52
CA VAL A 81 -13.15 14.54 -25.36
C VAL A 81 -14.53 14.97 -24.86
N TYR A 82 -14.77 15.00 -23.55
CA TYR A 82 -16.03 15.48 -23.00
C TYR A 82 -16.27 16.97 -23.32
N ASP A 83 -15.26 17.81 -23.14
CA ASP A 83 -15.34 19.24 -23.39
C ASP A 83 -15.58 19.55 -24.88
N SER A 84 -14.91 18.84 -25.80
CA SER A 84 -15.14 18.97 -27.24
C SER A 84 -16.56 18.56 -27.68
N VAL A 85 -17.10 17.45 -27.14
CA VAL A 85 -18.48 17.03 -27.41
C VAL A 85 -19.49 18.03 -26.84
N LYS A 86 -19.20 18.59 -25.65
CA LYS A 86 -20.03 19.62 -25.03
C LYS A 86 -20.07 20.90 -25.84
N MET A 87 -18.92 21.35 -26.36
CA MET A 87 -18.80 22.56 -27.18
C MET A 87 -19.44 22.42 -28.56
N SER A 88 -19.48 21.21 -29.11
CA SER A 88 -20.15 20.91 -30.39
C SER A 88 -21.66 20.71 -30.26
N GLY A 89 -22.24 20.81 -29.06
CA GLY A 89 -23.67 20.59 -28.82
C GLY A 89 -24.10 19.11 -28.98
N GLY A 90 -23.14 18.18 -28.98
CA GLY A 90 -23.40 16.76 -29.13
C GLY A 90 -23.94 16.10 -27.84
N ASN A 91 -24.37 14.84 -27.95
CA ASN A 91 -24.78 14.06 -26.78
C ASN A 91 -23.56 13.77 -25.87
N THR A 92 -23.52 14.43 -24.71
CA THR A 92 -22.42 14.34 -23.75
C THR A 92 -22.48 13.11 -22.85
N SER A 93 -23.64 12.46 -22.73
CA SER A 93 -23.84 11.31 -21.82
C SER A 93 -22.81 10.18 -22.00
N PRO A 94 -22.49 9.69 -23.22
CA PRO A 94 -21.49 8.63 -23.38
C PRO A 94 -20.07 9.09 -23.04
N ALA A 95 -19.73 10.36 -23.27
CA ALA A 95 -18.43 10.92 -22.91
C ALA A 95 -18.30 11.07 -21.39
N LEU A 96 -19.36 11.52 -20.72
CA LEU A 96 -19.41 11.67 -19.27
C LEU A 96 -19.26 10.31 -18.55
N ILE A 97 -19.94 9.27 -19.03
CA ILE A 97 -19.81 7.91 -18.46
C ILE A 97 -18.35 7.42 -18.54
N LYS A 98 -17.67 7.67 -19.66
CA LYS A 98 -16.25 7.31 -19.84
C LYS A 98 -15.33 8.11 -18.92
N LEU A 99 -15.60 9.40 -18.73
CA LEU A 99 -14.86 10.27 -17.81
C LEU A 99 -15.00 9.78 -16.37
N LEU A 100 -16.23 9.55 -15.90
CA LEU A 100 -16.51 9.04 -14.55
C LEU A 100 -15.85 7.66 -14.31
N ALA A 101 -15.84 6.79 -15.33
CA ALA A 101 -15.15 5.51 -15.24
C ALA A 101 -13.63 5.69 -15.09
N ALA A 102 -13.03 6.65 -15.78
CA ALA A 102 -11.60 6.99 -15.65
C ALA A 102 -11.28 7.59 -14.27
N GLU A 103 -12.12 8.50 -13.78
CA GLU A 103 -12.01 9.09 -12.44
C GLU A 103 -12.04 8.03 -11.35
N ARG A 104 -13.03 7.13 -11.39
CA ARG A 104 -13.11 6.01 -10.45
C ARG A 104 -11.85 5.16 -10.46
N ASN A 105 -11.31 4.86 -11.65
CA ASN A 105 -10.10 4.04 -11.77
C ASN A 105 -8.87 4.75 -11.18
N ALA A 106 -8.76 6.08 -11.35
CA ALA A 106 -7.70 6.87 -10.73
C ALA A 106 -7.81 6.90 -9.20
N TRP A 107 -9.03 7.04 -8.67
CA TRP A 107 -9.25 6.99 -7.21
C TRP A 107 -8.87 5.63 -6.61
N ILE A 108 -9.27 4.54 -7.26
CA ILE A 108 -8.94 3.18 -6.80
C ILE A 108 -7.42 2.94 -6.85
N SER A 109 -6.76 3.29 -7.96
CA SER A 109 -5.31 3.13 -8.10
C SER A 109 -4.53 4.04 -7.16
N GLY A 110 -5.02 5.27 -6.93
CA GLY A 110 -4.47 6.20 -5.94
C GLY A 110 -4.60 5.65 -4.52
N THR A 111 -5.77 5.10 -4.17
CA THR A 111 -6.00 4.45 -2.87
C THR A 111 -5.08 3.25 -2.66
N ALA A 112 -4.90 2.40 -3.68
CA ALA A 112 -3.96 1.30 -3.64
C ALA A 112 -2.53 1.79 -3.37
N CYS A 113 -2.08 2.84 -4.08
CA CYS A 113 -0.77 3.46 -3.87
C CYS A 113 -0.61 3.99 -2.43
N CYS A 114 -1.60 4.72 -1.91
CA CYS A 114 -1.61 5.19 -0.53
C CYS A 114 -1.54 4.02 0.46
N LEU A 115 -2.27 2.94 0.23
CA LEU A 115 -2.28 1.77 1.09
C LEU A 115 -0.90 1.09 1.18
N TRP A 116 -0.18 1.00 0.07
CA TRP A 116 1.21 0.53 0.05
C TRP A 116 2.15 1.45 0.85
N LEU A 117 2.00 2.76 0.73
CA LEU A 117 2.77 3.73 1.54
C LEU A 117 2.45 3.62 3.03
N PHE A 118 1.16 3.49 3.37
CA PHE A 118 0.71 3.31 4.74
C PHE A 118 1.30 2.03 5.33
N LEU A 119 1.21 0.90 4.62
CA LEU A 119 1.78 -0.36 5.07
C LEU A 119 3.30 -0.24 5.34
N HIS A 120 4.03 0.41 4.42
CA HIS A 120 5.47 0.63 4.59
C HIS A 120 5.80 1.47 5.83
N ARG A 121 5.09 2.58 6.02
CA ARG A 121 5.26 3.46 7.18
C ARG A 121 4.87 2.78 8.48
N PHE A 122 3.75 2.07 8.49
CA PHE A 122 3.23 1.38 9.67
C PHE A 122 4.18 0.29 10.13
N ARG A 123 4.71 -0.51 9.19
CA ARG A 123 5.76 -1.49 9.47
C ARG A 123 6.98 -0.87 10.15
N HIS A 124 7.45 0.28 9.64
CA HIS A 124 8.60 0.97 10.22
C HIS A 124 8.31 1.44 11.66
N LEU A 125 7.09 1.93 11.94
CA LEU A 125 6.66 2.32 13.28
C LEU A 125 6.58 1.11 14.23
N MET A 126 6.05 -0.02 13.76
CA MET A 126 5.96 -1.26 14.55
C MET A 126 7.33 -1.81 14.91
N LYS A 127 8.30 -1.80 13.98
CA LYS A 127 9.67 -2.21 14.30
C LYS A 127 10.32 -1.31 15.35
N ARG A 128 10.09 0.01 15.25
CA ARG A 128 10.65 0.97 16.20
C ARG A 128 10.06 0.81 17.59
N THR A 129 8.76 0.54 17.70
CA THR A 129 8.11 0.29 19.00
C THR A 129 8.62 -0.99 19.63
N MET A 130 8.74 -2.09 18.88
CA MET A 130 9.35 -3.33 19.38
C MET A 130 10.79 -3.12 19.88
N TYR A 131 11.63 -2.41 19.12
CA TYR A 131 13.00 -2.10 19.51
C TYR A 131 13.10 -1.23 20.79
N LEU A 132 12.14 -0.32 21.00
CA LEU A 132 12.07 0.50 22.20
C LEU A 132 11.60 -0.31 23.41
N GLU A 133 10.59 -1.18 23.22
CA GLU A 133 10.11 -2.08 24.28
C GLU A 133 11.22 -3.03 24.76
N GLU A 134 11.99 -3.60 23.84
CA GLU A 134 13.13 -4.48 24.17
C GLU A 134 14.19 -3.76 25.01
N GLN A 135 14.50 -2.49 24.70
CA GLN A 135 15.42 -1.67 25.50
C GLN A 135 14.88 -1.36 26.91
N VAL A 136 13.58 -1.09 27.03
CA VAL A 136 12.95 -0.83 28.32
C VAL A 136 12.96 -2.09 29.20
N GLU A 137 12.68 -3.26 28.62
CA GLU A 137 12.74 -4.54 29.33
C GLU A 137 14.17 -4.86 29.75
N ALA A 138 15.15 -4.76 28.84
CA ALA A 138 16.56 -5.00 29.16
C ALA A 138 17.08 -4.04 30.25
N GLY A 139 16.74 -2.75 30.17
CA GLY A 139 17.09 -1.74 31.17
C GLY A 139 16.40 -1.93 32.53
N GLY A 140 15.16 -2.43 32.54
CA GLY A 140 14.42 -2.73 33.78
C GLY A 140 15.03 -3.87 34.60
N THR A 141 15.58 -4.88 33.92
CA THR A 141 16.20 -6.04 34.59
C THR A 141 17.48 -5.71 35.34
N THR A 142 18.25 -4.69 34.91
CA THR A 142 19.53 -4.33 35.56
C THR A 142 19.34 -3.49 36.83
N ALA A 143 18.21 -2.78 36.98
CA ALA A 143 17.91 -1.99 38.17
C ALA A 143 17.43 -2.84 39.37
N GLY A 144 16.87 -4.03 39.14
CA GLY A 144 16.36 -4.91 40.19
C GLY A 144 17.44 -5.70 40.94
N ASP A 145 18.55 -6.02 40.28
CA ASP A 145 19.58 -6.93 40.84
C ASP A 145 20.55 -6.22 41.80
N SER A 146 20.58 -4.88 41.79
CA SER A 146 21.41 -4.08 42.70
C SER A 146 20.85 -3.98 44.14
N LYS A 147 19.61 -4.43 44.39
CA LYS A 147 18.98 -4.35 45.73
C LYS A 147 19.05 -5.63 46.57
N LYS A 148 19.54 -6.75 46.03
CA LYS A 148 19.62 -8.05 46.76
C LYS A 148 20.98 -8.37 47.39
N LYS A 149 21.98 -7.49 47.27
CA LYS A 149 23.26 -7.61 47.98
C LYS A 149 23.32 -6.63 49.16
N LYS A 150 22.57 -6.90 50.23
CA LYS A 150 22.85 -6.39 51.57
C LYS A 150 22.36 -7.39 52.60
#